data_AF-A0A1R3J0Z7-F1
#
_entry.id   AF-A0A1R3J0Z7-F1
#
_cell.length_a   1.000
_cell.length_b   1.000
_cell.length_c   1.000
_cell.angle_alpha   90.00
_cell.angle_beta   90.00
_cell.angle_gamma   90.00
#
_symmetry.space_group_name_H-M   'P 1'
#
loop_
_entity.id
_entity.type
_entity.pdbx_description
1 polymer ?
#
loop_
_entity_poly.entity_id
_entity_poly.type
_entity_poly.pdbx_seq_one_letter_code
_entity_poly.pdbx_strand_id
1 'polypeptide(L)' 'MHHHRIFFDKYHPGYFGKVGMRYFHKLRNKFYCPIINIDKLWSLIPEDVKAKANKDSALDDRYM' A
#
# COMPACT_ATOMS: atom_id res chain seq x y z
N MET A 1 -24.70 2.81 -29.21
CA MET A 1 -23.41 3.44 -28.81
C MET A 1 -22.38 3.33 -29.95
N HIS A 2 -22.65 3.91 -31.12
CA HIS A 2 -21.67 3.98 -32.22
C HIS A 2 -21.24 5.43 -32.47
N HIS A 3 -22.16 6.37 -32.31
CA HIS A 3 -21.88 7.81 -32.36
C HIS A 3 -20.92 8.29 -31.23
N HIS A 4 -20.83 7.56 -30.10
CA HIS A 4 -19.86 7.86 -29.04
C HIS A 4 -18.52 7.14 -29.20
N ARG A 5 -18.29 6.43 -30.32
CA ARG A 5 -17.08 5.64 -30.52
C ARG A 5 -15.81 6.48 -30.36
N ILE A 6 -15.77 7.68 -30.96
CA ILE A 6 -14.61 8.58 -30.88
C ILE A 6 -14.30 8.95 -29.42
N PHE A 7 -15.33 9.18 -28.61
CA PHE A 7 -15.17 9.51 -27.19
C PHE A 7 -14.60 8.32 -26.39
N PHE A 8 -15.10 7.10 -26.65
CA PHE A 8 -14.60 5.89 -25.97
C PHE A 8 -13.17 5.51 -26.41
N ASP A 9 -12.88 5.60 -27.72
CA ASP A 9 -11.54 5.29 -28.25
C ASP A 9 -10.49 6.30 -27.73
N LYS A 10 -10.88 7.57 -27.52
CA LYS A 10 -9.96 8.62 -27.04
C LYS A 10 -9.77 8.66 -25.53
N TYR A 11 -10.85 8.56 -24.75
CA TYR A 11 -10.79 8.78 -23.29
C TYR A 11 -10.87 7.49 -22.48
N HIS A 12 -11.27 6.38 -23.09
CA HIS A 12 -11.45 5.09 -22.41
C HIS A 12 -10.77 3.94 -23.19
N PRO A 13 -9.45 4.05 -23.47
CA PRO A 13 -8.73 3.00 -24.17
C PRO A 13 -8.79 1.68 -23.38
N GLY A 14 -9.05 0.57 -24.06
CA GLY A 14 -9.17 -0.75 -23.44
C GLY A 14 -10.53 -1.05 -22.80
N TYR A 15 -11.51 -0.15 -22.91
CA TYR A 15 -12.88 -0.39 -22.41
C TYR A 15 -13.56 -1.58 -23.10
N PHE A 16 -13.33 -1.74 -24.40
CA PHE A 16 -13.81 -2.89 -25.16
C PHE A 16 -12.72 -3.95 -25.31
N GLY A 17 -13.08 -5.20 -25.02
CA GLY A 17 -12.18 -6.35 -25.07
C GLY A 17 -12.24 -7.16 -23.77
N LYS A 18 -11.85 -8.44 -23.80
CA LYS A 18 -11.66 -9.26 -22.60
C LYS A 18 -10.17 -9.35 -22.30
N VAL A 19 -9.80 -9.12 -21.05
CA VAL A 19 -8.39 -9.16 -20.60
C VAL A 19 -8.24 -10.15 -19.46
N GLY A 20 -7.14 -10.92 -19.48
CA GLY A 20 -6.72 -11.78 -18.37
C GLY A 20 -7.57 -13.04 -18.17
N MET A 21 -7.28 -13.74 -17.07
CA MET A 21 -7.93 -14.99 -16.69
C MET A 21 -9.10 -14.73 -15.73
N ARG A 22 -10.17 -15.51 -15.87
CA ARG A 22 -11.30 -15.48 -14.92
C ARG A 22 -10.90 -16.18 -13.63
N TYR A 23 -11.28 -15.59 -12.50
CA TYR A 23 -11.14 -16.22 -11.19
C TYR A 23 -12.52 -16.45 -10.56
N PHE A 24 -12.97 -17.72 -10.56
CA PHE A 24 -14.24 -18.13 -9.99
C PHE A 24 -14.16 -18.21 -8.46
N HIS A 25 -15.26 -17.86 -7.77
CA HIS A 25 -15.35 -17.87 -6.29
C HIS A 25 -14.21 -17.07 -5.61
N LYS A 26 -13.92 -15.88 -6.13
CA LYS A 26 -12.87 -15.01 -5.61
C LYS A 26 -13.24 -14.46 -4.22
N LEU A 27 -12.65 -15.04 -3.18
CA LEU A 27 -12.75 -14.54 -1.80
C LEU A 27 -11.74 -13.40 -1.60
N ARG A 28 -12.22 -12.16 -1.42
CA ARG A 28 -11.35 -10.98 -1.27
C ARG A 28 -10.47 -11.03 -0.01
N ASN A 29 -10.96 -11.65 1.07
CA ASN A 29 -10.24 -11.74 2.34
C ASN A 29 -8.91 -12.49 2.24
N LYS A 30 -8.80 -13.45 1.31
CA LYS A 30 -7.54 -14.19 1.07
C LYS A 30 -6.40 -13.31 0.55
N PHE A 31 -6.74 -12.14 -0.02
CA PHE A 31 -5.78 -11.19 -0.58
C PHE A 31 -5.54 -9.98 0.34
N TYR A 32 -6.06 -10.01 1.57
CA TYR A 32 -5.82 -8.93 2.51
C TYR A 32 -4.37 -8.97 3.01
N CYS A 33 -3.55 -8.05 2.50
CA CYS A 33 -2.15 -7.90 2.84
C CYS A 33 -1.80 -6.40 2.88
N PRO A 34 -2.01 -5.72 4.03
CA PRO A 34 -1.63 -4.32 4.19
C PRO A 34 -0.10 -4.20 4.22
N ILE A 35 0.43 -3.25 3.45
CA ILE A 35 1.87 -2.98 3.35
C ILE A 35 2.20 -1.82 4.28
N ILE A 36 3.32 -1.92 5.01
CA ILE A 36 3.90 -0.80 5.77
C ILE A 36 5.32 -0.50 5.28
N ASN A 37 5.63 0.79 5.17
CA ASN A 37 6.95 1.28 4.79
C ASN A 37 7.84 1.48 6.03
N ILE A 38 9.16 1.44 5.84
CA ILE A 38 10.17 1.49 6.92
C ILE A 38 10.08 2.82 7.71
N ASP A 39 9.82 3.94 7.03
CA ASP A 39 9.67 5.27 7.62
C ASP A 39 8.55 5.33 8.67
N LYS A 40 7.50 4.51 8.50
CA LYS A 40 6.33 4.50 9.39
C LYS A 40 6.47 3.53 10.55
N LEU A 41 7.52 2.71 10.62
CA LEU A 41 7.69 1.73 11.70
C LEU A 41 7.77 2.41 13.08
N TRP A 42 8.45 3.54 13.17
CA TRP A 42 8.62 4.31 14.41
C TRP A 42 7.35 5.05 14.87
N SER A 43 6.27 4.97 14.08
CA SER A 43 4.94 5.49 14.43
C SER A 43 4.02 4.42 15.04
N LEU A 44 4.35 3.13 14.88
CA LEU A 44 3.58 2.04 15.48
C LEU A 44 3.91 1.83 16.96
N ILE A 45 5.02 2.42 17.43
CA ILE A 45 5.50 2.27 18.79
C ILE A 45 4.79 3.31 19.68
N PRO A 46 4.23 2.90 20.84
CA PRO A 46 3.68 3.83 21.83
C PRO A 46 4.74 4.85 22.30
N GLU A 47 4.30 6.08 22.57
CA GLU A 47 5.21 7.18 22.94
C GLU A 47 6.05 6.89 24.19
N ASP A 48 5.47 6.18 25.17
CA ASP A 48 6.15 5.79 26.42
C ASP A 48 7.40 4.92 26.18
N VAL A 49 7.33 4.04 25.18
CA VAL A 49 8.43 3.12 24.83
C VAL A 49 9.47 3.86 23.99
N LYS A 50 9.02 4.74 23.10
CA LYS A 50 9.90 5.61 22.30
C LYS A 50 10.74 6.54 23.17
N ALA A 51 10.15 7.10 24.23
CA ALA A 51 10.84 7.96 25.18
C ALA A 51 11.92 7.21 26.01
N LYS A 52 11.75 5.90 26.25
CA LYS A 52 12.76 5.07 26.94
C LYS A 52 13.92 4.73 26.01
N ALA A 53 13.65 4.28 24.79
CA ALA A 53 14.68 3.95 23.80
C ALA A 53 15.57 5.16 23.43
N ASN A 54 14.98 6.36 23.36
CA ASN A 54 15.74 7.60 23.13
C ASN A 54 16.63 7.99 24.33
N LYS A 55 16.29 7.57 25.56
CA LYS A 55 17.13 7.81 26.74
C LYS A 55 18.31 6.84 26.79
N ASP A 56 18.13 5.61 26.34
CA ASP A 56 19.18 4.59 26.32
C ASP A 56 20.19 4.80 25.19
N SER A 57 19.77 5.32 24.03
CA SER A 57 20.69 5.68 22.92
C SER A 57 21.67 6.79 23.30
N ALA A 58 21.25 7.77 24.12
CA ALA A 58 22.14 8.81 24.64
C ALA A 58 23.21 8.27 25.64
N LEU A 59 23.06 7.04 26.13
CA LEU A 59 24.05 6.38 26.99
C LEU A 59 25.08 5.57 26.19
N ASP A 60 24.73 5.13 24.97
CA ASP A 60 25.58 4.37 24.05
C ASP A 60 26.60 5.28 23.32
N ASP A 61 26.22 6.51 23.02
CA ASP A 61 27.10 7.54 22.43
C ASP A 61 28.22 8.04 23.37
N ARG A 62 28.28 7.57 24.62
CA ARG A 62 29.36 7.90 25.57
C ARG A 62 30.53 6.91 25.56
N TYR A 63 30.45 5.86 24.75
CA TYR A 63 31.49 4.86 24.56
C TYR A 63 31.97 4.72 23.10
N MET A 64 31.69 5.73 22.26
CA MET A 64 32.32 5.95 20.95
C MET A 64 33.15 7.22 20.97
#